data_AF-A0A842KTD6-F1
#
_entry.id   AF-A0A842KTD6-F1
#
_cell.length_a   1.000
_cell.length_b   1.000
_cell.length_c   1.000
_cell.angle_alpha   90.00
_cell.angle_beta   90.00
_cell.angle_gamma   90.00
#
_symmetry.space_group_name_H-M   'P 1'
#
loop_
_entity.id
_entity.type
_entity.pdbx_description
1 polymer ?
#
loop_
_entity_poly.entity_id
_entity_poly.type
_entity_poly.pdbx_seq_one_letter_code
_entity_poly.pdbx_strand_id
1 'polypeptide(L)'
;IGVKDAEGVLKLIDEAEKWGVDAMMTGTVLSWMTEAYEKGLIGENEALGLKLEWGSVEAYIKAIEYIVKGVNGLYGTAAKGLDALVKRYGGEDFALSYGGNGMPGYHTGPGAHLTYLTGARHSHLDSAGYSLDQEMLKGKTLSIHDIVRELYREESWRQILSSLVVCFFSRGIYTLENVCKALKVLGYNFGEDDLRRLGERILRNKNKFKEVGGFSMLALKFPKRIFETTTPFGMLDENMLYEGVKEFYSILSAED
;
A
#
# COMPACT_ATOMS: atom_id res chain seq x y z
N ILE A 1 -14.99 4.12 3.57
CA ILE A 1 -15.80 5.23 4.13
C ILE A 1 -17.33 4.97 4.15
N GLY A 2 -17.79 3.72 4.10
CA GLY A 2 -19.20 3.39 4.36
C GLY A 2 -20.22 3.70 3.25
N VAL A 3 -19.79 4.21 2.09
CA VAL A 3 -20.66 4.38 0.90
C VAL A 3 -20.95 3.01 0.29
N LYS A 4 -22.23 2.70 0.03
CA LYS A 4 -22.68 1.35 -0.36
C LYS A 4 -23.15 1.24 -1.81
N ASP A 5 -23.38 2.36 -2.48
CA ASP A 5 -23.85 2.42 -3.85
C ASP A 5 -22.73 2.90 -4.80
N ALA A 6 -22.79 2.42 -6.05
CA ALA A 6 -21.77 2.73 -7.05
C ALA A 6 -21.77 4.21 -7.45
N GLU A 7 -22.94 4.86 -7.49
CA GLU A 7 -23.06 6.26 -7.87
C GLU A 7 -22.31 7.17 -6.88
N GLY A 8 -22.50 6.97 -5.59
CA GLY A 8 -21.80 7.70 -4.53
C GLY A 8 -20.29 7.49 -4.59
N VAL A 9 -19.83 6.26 -4.82
CA VAL A 9 -18.40 5.97 -4.98
C VAL A 9 -17.83 6.69 -6.21
N LEU A 10 -18.53 6.64 -7.34
CA LEU A 10 -18.09 7.32 -8.58
C LEU A 10 -18.04 8.84 -8.43
N LYS A 11 -18.98 9.46 -7.71
CA LYS A 11 -18.94 10.90 -7.40
C LYS A 11 -17.70 11.28 -6.59
N LEU A 12 -17.29 10.45 -5.63
CA LEU A 12 -16.12 10.71 -4.80
C LEU A 12 -14.81 10.52 -5.58
N ILE A 13 -14.76 9.52 -6.46
CA ILE A 13 -13.64 9.34 -7.38
C ILE A 13 -13.56 10.55 -8.32
N ASP A 14 -14.67 10.94 -8.95
CA ASP A 14 -14.73 12.12 -9.82
C ASP A 14 -14.26 13.40 -9.11
N GLU A 15 -14.64 13.59 -7.85
CA GLU A 15 -14.16 14.74 -7.06
C GLU A 15 -12.64 14.66 -6.79
N ALA A 16 -12.11 13.51 -6.40
CA ALA A 16 -10.67 13.33 -6.22
C ALA A 16 -9.89 13.59 -7.51
N GLU A 17 -10.39 13.10 -8.65
CA GLU A 17 -9.80 13.29 -9.97
C GLU A 17 -9.80 14.76 -10.41
N LYS A 18 -10.89 15.52 -10.16
CA LYS A 18 -10.95 16.97 -10.45
C LYS A 18 -9.84 17.76 -9.74
N TRP A 19 -9.51 17.36 -8.51
CA TRP A 19 -8.45 17.98 -7.73
C TRP A 19 -7.07 17.39 -8.01
N GLY A 20 -6.98 16.26 -8.74
CA GLY A 20 -5.73 15.56 -9.03
C GLY A 20 -5.09 14.91 -7.79
N VAL A 21 -5.91 14.43 -6.85
CA VAL A 21 -5.44 13.76 -5.63
C VAL A 21 -5.65 12.25 -5.71
N ASP A 22 -4.78 11.48 -5.05
CA ASP A 22 -4.92 10.02 -4.98
C ASP A 22 -6.22 9.63 -4.27
N ALA A 23 -7.13 8.98 -5.00
CA ALA A 23 -8.41 8.52 -4.47
C ALA A 23 -8.25 7.50 -3.32
N MET A 24 -7.21 6.67 -3.35
CA MET A 24 -6.95 5.68 -2.29
C MET A 24 -6.54 6.38 -0.99
N MET A 25 -5.51 7.23 -1.06
CA MET A 25 -5.07 8.01 0.10
C MET A 25 -6.19 8.91 0.63
N THR A 26 -6.93 9.58 -0.26
CA THR A 26 -8.09 10.40 0.09
C THR A 26 -9.12 9.59 0.86
N GLY A 27 -9.48 8.39 0.37
CA GLY A 27 -10.39 7.49 1.06
C GLY A 27 -9.92 7.11 2.47
N THR A 28 -8.63 6.80 2.64
CA THR A 28 -8.06 6.45 3.96
C THR A 28 -8.03 7.63 4.94
N VAL A 29 -7.73 8.83 4.46
CA VAL A 29 -7.76 10.07 5.24
C VAL A 29 -9.20 10.36 5.69
N LEU A 30 -10.16 10.30 4.77
CA LEU A 30 -11.57 10.53 5.08
C LEU A 30 -12.12 9.48 6.05
N SER A 31 -11.70 8.20 5.95
CA SER A 31 -12.10 7.19 6.93
C SER A 31 -11.55 7.47 8.32
N TRP A 32 -10.29 7.86 8.42
CA TRP A 32 -9.71 8.22 9.71
C TRP A 32 -10.41 9.46 10.28
N MET A 33 -10.67 10.48 9.47
CA MET A 33 -11.37 11.68 9.92
C MET A 33 -12.79 11.37 10.40
N THR A 34 -13.50 10.46 9.72
CA THR A 34 -14.84 10.02 10.14
C THR A 34 -14.78 9.33 11.50
N GLU A 35 -13.90 8.35 11.67
CA GLU A 35 -13.77 7.63 12.95
C GLU A 35 -13.26 8.54 14.08
N ALA A 36 -12.35 9.45 13.77
CA ALA A 36 -11.86 10.46 14.71
C ALA A 36 -12.98 11.42 15.15
N TYR A 37 -13.88 11.81 14.23
CA TYR A 37 -15.05 12.63 14.53
C TYR A 37 -16.02 11.90 15.45
N GLU A 38 -16.34 10.64 15.13
CA GLU A 38 -17.22 9.79 15.96
C GLU A 38 -16.65 9.56 17.37
N LYS A 39 -15.33 9.44 17.49
CA LYS A 39 -14.63 9.27 18.78
C LYS A 39 -14.37 10.60 19.51
N GLY A 40 -14.75 11.74 18.94
CA GLY A 40 -14.55 13.06 19.53
C GLY A 40 -13.09 13.55 19.55
N LEU A 41 -12.19 12.96 18.75
CA LEU A 41 -10.82 13.43 18.57
C LEU A 41 -10.75 14.70 17.70
N ILE A 42 -11.72 14.88 16.80
CA ILE A 42 -11.93 16.12 16.06
C ILE A 42 -13.36 16.62 16.32
N GLY A 43 -13.51 17.92 16.55
CA GLY A 43 -14.80 18.53 16.87
C GLY A 43 -15.49 19.20 15.68
N GLU A 44 -16.77 19.52 15.84
CA GLU A 44 -17.60 20.23 14.85
C GLU A 44 -16.97 21.55 14.38
N ASN A 45 -16.39 22.32 15.30
CA ASN A 45 -15.73 23.60 14.98
C ASN A 45 -14.49 23.39 14.08
N GLU A 46 -13.69 22.35 14.34
CA GLU A 46 -12.52 22.04 13.50
C GLU A 46 -12.93 21.49 12.13
N ALA A 47 -14.04 20.78 12.06
CA ALA A 47 -14.67 20.33 10.82
C ALA A 47 -15.48 21.44 10.11
N LEU A 48 -15.48 22.68 10.62
CA LEU A 48 -16.23 23.81 10.05
C LEU A 48 -17.74 23.51 9.87
N GLY A 49 -18.33 22.80 10.83
CA GLY A 49 -19.74 22.39 10.80
C GLY A 49 -20.04 21.21 9.87
N LEU A 50 -19.01 20.63 9.21
CA LEU A 50 -19.18 19.48 8.34
C LEU A 50 -19.38 18.21 9.18
N LYS A 51 -20.54 17.58 9.04
CA LYS A 51 -20.85 16.31 9.70
C LYS A 51 -20.19 15.15 8.95
N LEU A 52 -19.06 14.68 9.47
CA LEU A 52 -18.34 13.53 8.95
C LEU A 52 -18.97 12.24 9.50
N GLU A 53 -19.84 11.63 8.70
CA GLU A 53 -20.58 10.41 9.04
C GLU A 53 -20.33 9.35 7.97
N TRP A 54 -20.26 8.07 8.37
CA TRP A 54 -20.06 6.97 7.43
C TRP A 54 -21.12 6.96 6.33
N GLY A 55 -20.68 6.91 5.07
CA GLY A 55 -21.55 6.91 3.90
C GLY A 55 -22.01 8.30 3.43
N SER A 56 -21.61 9.38 4.09
CA SER A 56 -22.01 10.74 3.72
C SER A 56 -21.24 11.27 2.50
N VAL A 57 -21.72 10.94 1.29
CA VAL A 57 -21.10 11.35 0.02
C VAL A 57 -20.92 12.87 -0.06
N GLU A 58 -21.97 13.65 0.22
CA GLU A 58 -21.92 15.12 0.14
C GLU A 58 -20.93 15.72 1.13
N ALA A 59 -20.85 15.19 2.35
CA ALA A 59 -19.87 15.66 3.31
C ALA A 59 -18.44 15.34 2.85
N TYR A 60 -18.22 14.15 2.29
CA TYR A 60 -16.91 13.76 1.79
C TYR A 60 -16.46 14.57 0.58
N ILE A 61 -17.35 14.88 -0.38
CA ILE A 61 -17.03 15.79 -1.49
C ILE A 61 -16.52 17.13 -0.94
N LYS A 62 -17.24 17.71 0.03
CA LYS A 62 -16.83 18.99 0.63
C LYS A 62 -15.53 18.88 1.43
N ALA A 63 -15.33 17.76 2.14
CA ALA A 63 -14.10 17.51 2.87
C ALA A 63 -12.89 17.44 1.92
N ILE A 64 -13.02 16.82 0.75
CA ILE A 64 -11.95 16.75 -0.27
C ILE A 64 -11.53 18.17 -0.68
N GLU A 65 -12.49 19.03 -1.03
CA GLU A 65 -12.21 20.44 -1.35
C GLU A 65 -11.47 21.15 -0.21
N TYR A 66 -11.92 20.95 1.04
CA TYR A 66 -11.30 21.58 2.21
C TYR A 66 -9.88 21.08 2.48
N ILE A 67 -9.63 19.78 2.30
CA ILE A 67 -8.29 19.17 2.38
C ILE A 67 -7.38 19.82 1.35
N VAL A 68 -7.78 19.82 0.08
CA VAL A 68 -6.96 20.35 -1.03
C VAL A 68 -6.64 21.83 -0.84
N LYS A 69 -7.62 22.62 -0.39
CA LYS A 69 -7.43 24.06 -0.11
C LYS A 69 -6.73 24.34 1.22
N GLY A 70 -6.60 23.36 2.10
CA GLY A 70 -6.01 23.53 3.43
C GLY A 70 -6.68 24.62 4.26
N VAL A 71 -8.01 24.70 4.23
CA VAL A 71 -8.78 25.88 4.70
C VAL A 71 -8.64 26.20 6.19
N ASN A 72 -8.18 25.25 7.01
CA ASN A 72 -7.87 25.46 8.43
C ASN A 72 -6.81 24.44 8.93
N GLY A 73 -6.58 24.41 10.25
CA GLY A 73 -5.61 23.52 10.88
C GLY A 73 -5.87 22.02 10.67
N LEU A 74 -7.12 21.56 10.73
CA LEU A 74 -7.50 20.16 10.53
C LEU A 74 -7.23 19.75 9.08
N TYR A 75 -7.81 20.46 8.13
CA TYR A 75 -7.71 20.12 6.72
C TYR A 75 -6.30 20.33 6.14
N GLY A 76 -5.58 21.37 6.59
CA GLY A 76 -4.18 21.55 6.25
C GLY A 76 -3.25 20.49 6.86
N THR A 77 -3.66 19.83 7.95
CA THR A 77 -2.96 18.65 8.47
C THR A 77 -3.32 17.40 7.65
N ALA A 78 -4.60 17.22 7.32
CA ALA A 78 -5.07 16.13 6.46
C ALA A 78 -4.40 16.12 5.08
N ALA A 79 -4.14 17.30 4.52
CA ALA A 79 -3.41 17.46 3.25
C ALA A 79 -1.97 16.92 3.30
N LYS A 80 -1.39 16.74 4.50
CA LYS A 80 -0.06 16.15 4.70
C LYS A 80 -0.11 14.63 4.93
N GLY A 81 -1.30 14.03 4.85
CA GLY A 81 -1.51 12.60 4.95
C GLY A 81 -1.87 12.10 6.36
N LEU A 82 -2.11 10.80 6.44
CA LEU A 82 -2.64 10.12 7.61
C LEU A 82 -1.68 10.16 8.80
N ASP A 83 -0.38 9.97 8.57
CA ASP A 83 0.63 10.02 9.63
C ASP A 83 0.69 11.40 10.30
N ALA A 84 0.46 12.48 9.55
CA ALA A 84 0.40 13.84 10.08
C ALA A 84 -0.84 14.06 10.97
N LEU A 85 -1.98 13.50 10.56
CA LEU A 85 -3.21 13.50 11.37
C LEU A 85 -3.00 12.72 12.67
N VAL A 86 -2.47 11.51 12.58
CA VAL A 86 -2.21 10.65 13.75
C VAL A 86 -1.26 11.32 14.74
N LYS A 87 -0.18 11.91 14.23
CA LYS A 87 0.78 12.65 15.07
C LYS A 87 0.15 13.82 15.81
N ARG A 88 -0.82 14.51 15.22
CA ARG A 88 -1.44 15.71 15.79
C ARG A 88 -2.63 15.40 16.69
N TYR A 89 -3.45 14.43 16.30
CA TYR A 89 -4.78 14.18 16.87
C TYR A 89 -4.92 12.80 17.53
N GLY A 90 -3.93 11.91 17.40
CA GLY A 90 -3.97 10.55 17.92
C GLY A 90 -4.67 9.56 16.98
N GLY A 91 -5.28 8.50 17.52
CA GLY A 91 -5.99 7.52 16.70
C GLY A 91 -5.11 6.56 15.88
N GLU A 92 -3.89 6.26 16.35
CA GLU A 92 -2.98 5.27 15.73
C GLU A 92 -3.65 3.89 15.62
N ASP A 93 -4.53 3.52 16.56
CA ASP A 93 -5.18 2.20 16.60
C ASP A 93 -6.12 1.92 15.41
N PHE A 94 -6.64 2.95 14.76
CA PHE A 94 -7.53 2.83 13.60
C PHE A 94 -6.96 3.50 12.32
N ALA A 95 -5.69 3.91 12.36
CA ALA A 95 -5.01 4.47 11.20
C ALA A 95 -4.49 3.36 10.27
N LEU A 96 -5.14 3.19 9.13
CA LEU A 96 -4.75 2.22 8.10
C LEU A 96 -3.65 2.79 7.18
N SER A 97 -2.43 2.91 7.69
CA SER A 97 -1.24 3.45 7.00
C SER A 97 -0.10 2.42 6.91
N TYR A 98 0.56 2.31 5.75
CA TYR A 98 1.75 1.50 5.51
C TYR A 98 2.88 2.40 5.00
N GLY A 99 3.89 2.64 5.85
CA GLY A 99 5.05 3.47 5.48
C GLY A 99 4.66 4.87 4.94
N GLY A 100 3.59 5.46 5.48
CA GLY A 100 3.05 6.76 5.06
C GLY A 100 2.02 6.71 3.93
N ASN A 101 1.74 5.55 3.33
CA ASN A 101 0.70 5.36 2.32
C ASN A 101 -0.58 4.78 2.91
N GLY A 102 -1.73 5.19 2.38
CA GLY A 102 -3.02 4.60 2.74
C GLY A 102 -3.08 3.11 2.39
N MET A 103 -3.69 2.31 3.26
CA MET A 103 -3.93 0.89 2.99
C MET A 103 -4.79 0.71 1.71
N PRO A 104 -4.38 -0.17 0.78
CA PRO A 104 -5.19 -0.49 -0.39
C PRO A 104 -6.41 -1.34 -0.03
N GLY A 105 -7.38 -1.40 -0.95
CA GLY A 105 -8.68 -2.06 -0.74
C GLY A 105 -8.68 -3.59 -0.65
N TYR A 106 -7.59 -4.24 -0.23
CA TYR A 106 -7.54 -5.70 -0.07
C TYR A 106 -7.04 -6.10 1.32
N HIS A 107 -7.91 -6.81 2.06
CA HIS A 107 -7.66 -7.43 3.37
C HIS A 107 -7.72 -8.96 3.23
N THR A 108 -6.80 -9.52 2.45
CA THR A 108 -6.90 -10.93 1.97
C THR A 108 -6.16 -11.94 2.81
N GLY A 109 -5.07 -11.56 3.48
CA GLY A 109 -4.20 -12.52 4.15
C GLY A 109 -2.77 -12.02 4.36
N PRO A 110 -1.88 -12.89 4.88
CA PRO A 110 -0.52 -12.51 5.24
C PRO A 110 0.31 -12.01 4.07
N GLY A 111 0.15 -12.56 2.86
CA GLY A 111 0.89 -12.14 1.68
C GLY A 111 0.59 -10.69 1.29
N ALA A 112 -0.68 -10.29 1.31
CA ALA A 112 -1.08 -8.91 1.05
C ALA A 112 -0.49 -7.92 2.06
N HIS A 113 -0.61 -8.19 3.35
CA HIS A 113 -0.11 -7.27 4.37
C HIS A 113 1.42 -7.16 4.36
N LEU A 114 2.13 -8.27 4.15
CA LEU A 114 3.58 -8.23 3.93
C LEU A 114 3.93 -7.38 2.72
N THR A 115 3.24 -7.56 1.59
CA THR A 115 3.46 -6.73 0.39
C THR A 115 3.33 -5.24 0.69
N TYR A 116 2.31 -4.84 1.44
CA TYR A 116 2.08 -3.42 1.75
C TYR A 116 3.16 -2.86 2.67
N LEU A 117 3.65 -3.66 3.63
CA LEU A 117 4.65 -3.16 4.58
C LEU A 117 6.07 -3.23 4.01
N THR A 118 6.45 -4.31 3.32
CA THR A 118 7.82 -4.53 2.85
C THR A 118 8.08 -3.99 1.44
N GLY A 119 7.02 -3.81 0.63
CA GLY A 119 7.13 -3.30 -0.73
C GLY A 119 7.87 -1.96 -0.78
N ALA A 120 8.71 -1.75 -1.79
CA ALA A 120 9.59 -0.60 -1.87
C ALA A 120 8.84 0.75 -1.81
N ARG A 121 7.60 0.80 -2.31
CA ARG A 121 6.71 1.97 -2.28
C ARG A 121 5.55 1.81 -1.30
N HIS A 122 5.48 0.72 -0.55
CA HIS A 122 4.37 0.37 0.33
C HIS A 122 3.02 0.24 -0.40
N SER A 123 3.05 -0.35 -1.60
CA SER A 123 1.90 -0.47 -2.51
C SER A 123 1.53 -1.92 -2.80
N HIS A 124 0.24 -2.19 -3.01
CA HIS A 124 -0.25 -3.46 -3.57
C HIS A 124 0.32 -3.78 -4.97
N LEU A 125 0.91 -2.79 -5.65
CA LEU A 125 1.58 -2.96 -6.94
C LEU A 125 3.06 -3.32 -6.83
N ASP A 126 3.63 -3.38 -5.62
CA ASP A 126 5.05 -3.72 -5.46
C ASP A 126 5.29 -5.23 -5.54
N SER A 127 4.34 -6.04 -5.07
CA SER A 127 4.38 -7.50 -5.19
C SER A 127 3.00 -8.12 -5.47
N ALA A 128 2.88 -9.45 -5.52
CA ALA A 128 1.64 -10.17 -5.82
C ALA A 128 0.95 -10.78 -4.59
N GLY A 129 1.16 -10.23 -3.38
CA GLY A 129 0.70 -10.85 -2.13
C GLY A 129 -0.77 -11.20 -2.07
N TYR A 130 -1.67 -10.32 -2.51
CA TYR A 130 -3.11 -10.63 -2.55
C TYR A 130 -3.45 -11.78 -3.53
N SER A 131 -2.66 -11.95 -4.60
CA SER A 131 -2.82 -13.06 -5.54
C SER A 131 -2.28 -14.35 -4.93
N LEU A 132 -1.15 -14.27 -4.21
CA LEU A 132 -0.57 -15.40 -3.48
C LEU A 132 -1.52 -15.91 -2.40
N ASP A 133 -2.15 -15.00 -1.64
CA ASP A 133 -3.21 -15.34 -0.68
C ASP A 133 -4.35 -16.10 -1.36
N GLN A 134 -4.82 -15.64 -2.53
CA GLN A 134 -5.88 -16.34 -3.28
C GLN A 134 -5.45 -17.72 -3.78
N GLU A 135 -4.18 -17.91 -4.15
CA GLU A 135 -3.65 -19.24 -4.49
C GLU A 135 -3.60 -20.15 -3.26
N MET A 136 -3.22 -19.62 -2.12
CA MET A 136 -3.18 -20.36 -0.86
C MET A 136 -4.56 -20.86 -0.44
N LEU A 137 -5.61 -20.06 -0.65
CA LEU A 137 -7.00 -20.48 -0.43
C LEU A 137 -7.44 -21.64 -1.33
N LYS A 138 -6.77 -21.88 -2.47
CA LYS A 138 -7.06 -23.01 -3.38
C LYS A 138 -6.35 -24.31 -2.97
N GLY A 139 -5.70 -24.33 -1.80
CA GLY A 139 -5.06 -25.53 -1.24
C GLY A 139 -3.53 -25.52 -1.24
N LYS A 140 -2.91 -24.38 -1.54
CA LYS A 140 -1.44 -24.21 -1.45
C LYS A 140 -1.07 -23.79 -0.03
N THR A 141 -0.50 -24.67 0.77
CA THR A 141 0.02 -24.32 2.10
C THR A 141 1.44 -23.79 1.97
N LEU A 142 1.68 -22.56 2.42
CA LEU A 142 3.01 -21.94 2.44
C LEU A 142 3.37 -21.53 3.86
N SER A 143 4.64 -21.73 4.23
CA SER A 143 5.19 -21.12 5.44
C SER A 143 5.38 -19.62 5.24
N ILE A 144 5.58 -18.88 6.33
CA ILE A 144 5.91 -17.45 6.26
C ILE A 144 7.18 -17.21 5.42
N HIS A 145 8.17 -18.11 5.52
CA HIS A 145 9.40 -18.07 4.75
C HIS A 145 9.16 -18.24 3.24
N ASP A 146 8.27 -19.15 2.86
CA ASP A 146 7.94 -19.36 1.45
C ASP A 146 7.18 -18.15 0.87
N ILE A 147 6.28 -17.55 1.68
CA ILE A 147 5.57 -16.33 1.31
C ILE A 147 6.58 -15.22 1.04
N VAL A 148 7.48 -14.95 1.98
CA VAL A 148 8.49 -13.88 1.87
C VAL A 148 9.38 -14.07 0.64
N ARG A 149 9.85 -15.29 0.37
CA ARG A 149 10.67 -15.59 -0.82
C ARG A 149 9.91 -15.35 -2.12
N GLU A 150 8.64 -15.75 -2.21
CA GLU A 150 7.83 -15.50 -3.41
C GLU A 150 7.59 -14.00 -3.59
N LEU A 151 7.28 -13.27 -2.51
CA LEU A 151 7.07 -11.82 -2.57
C LEU A 151 8.33 -11.08 -3.04
N TYR A 152 9.50 -11.45 -2.52
CA TYR A 152 10.79 -10.88 -2.91
C TYR A 152 11.10 -11.16 -4.39
N ARG A 153 10.89 -12.41 -4.84
CA ARG A 153 11.11 -12.80 -6.23
C ARG A 153 10.20 -12.01 -7.17
N GLU A 154 8.92 -11.89 -6.80
CA GLU A 154 7.94 -11.19 -7.60
C GLU A 154 8.27 -9.68 -7.68
N GLU A 155 8.58 -9.04 -6.56
CA GLU A 155 8.92 -7.62 -6.54
C GLU A 155 10.21 -7.34 -7.31
N SER A 156 11.21 -8.22 -7.21
CA SER A 156 12.45 -8.16 -7.99
C SER A 156 12.15 -8.22 -9.49
N TRP A 157 11.24 -9.10 -9.92
CA TRP A 157 10.80 -9.14 -11.31
C TRP A 157 10.05 -7.86 -11.73
N ARG A 158 9.20 -7.31 -10.86
CA ARG A 158 8.52 -6.04 -11.11
C ARG A 158 9.48 -4.86 -11.25
N GLN A 159 10.69 -4.94 -10.72
CA GLN A 159 11.70 -3.91 -10.99
C GLN A 159 12.09 -3.88 -12.47
N ILE A 160 12.24 -5.04 -13.12
CA ILE A 160 12.49 -5.09 -14.56
C ILE A 160 11.29 -4.56 -15.34
N LEU A 161 10.09 -5.05 -15.03
CA LEU A 161 8.87 -4.63 -15.71
C LEU A 161 8.62 -3.11 -15.60
N SER A 162 8.81 -2.54 -14.40
CA SER A 162 8.65 -1.10 -14.19
C SER A 162 9.75 -0.28 -14.88
N SER A 163 10.98 -0.77 -14.96
CA SER A 163 12.05 -0.14 -15.75
C SER A 163 11.76 -0.13 -17.25
N LEU A 164 11.02 -1.12 -17.75
CA LEU A 164 10.53 -1.16 -19.14
C LEU A 164 9.24 -0.37 -19.35
N VAL A 165 8.67 0.21 -18.29
CA VAL A 165 7.43 1.00 -18.32
C VAL A 165 6.26 0.19 -18.89
N VAL A 166 6.21 -1.12 -18.65
CA VAL A 166 5.10 -1.96 -19.11
C VAL A 166 3.89 -1.85 -18.19
N CYS A 167 2.70 -2.03 -18.76
CA CYS A 167 1.47 -2.11 -17.95
C CYS A 167 1.44 -3.42 -17.14
N PHE A 168 1.29 -3.33 -15.82
CA PHE A 168 1.22 -4.49 -14.93
C PHE A 168 -0.04 -5.36 -15.13
N PHE A 169 -1.09 -4.86 -15.77
CA PHE A 169 -2.23 -5.70 -16.18
C PHE A 169 -1.85 -6.68 -17.29
N SER A 170 -0.92 -6.30 -18.17
CA SER A 170 -0.39 -7.17 -19.22
C SER A 170 0.84 -7.98 -18.81
N ARG A 171 1.23 -7.97 -17.53
CA ARG A 171 2.49 -8.60 -17.06
C ARG A 171 2.64 -10.09 -17.40
N GLY A 172 1.53 -10.81 -17.54
CA GLY A 172 1.55 -12.22 -17.93
C GLY A 172 2.10 -12.49 -19.34
N ILE A 173 2.11 -11.47 -20.21
CA ILE A 173 2.69 -11.54 -21.56
C ILE A 173 4.19 -11.27 -21.52
N TYR A 174 4.63 -10.43 -20.60
CA TYR A 174 6.03 -10.09 -20.38
C TYR A 174 6.67 -11.14 -19.48
N THR A 175 6.88 -12.35 -20.02
CA THR A 175 7.71 -13.38 -19.38
C THR A 175 9.20 -13.01 -19.53
N LEU A 176 10.07 -13.62 -18.73
CA LEU A 176 11.53 -13.46 -18.86
C LEU A 176 11.99 -13.70 -20.30
N GLU A 177 11.57 -14.81 -20.89
CA GLU A 177 11.86 -15.17 -22.28
C GLU A 177 11.43 -14.07 -23.27
N ASN A 178 10.20 -13.57 -23.16
CA ASN A 178 9.68 -12.56 -24.07
C ASN A 178 10.39 -11.21 -23.89
N VAL A 179 10.73 -10.84 -22.65
CA VAL A 179 11.50 -9.63 -22.37
C VAL A 179 12.91 -9.74 -22.95
N CYS A 180 13.60 -10.88 -22.80
CA CYS A 180 14.91 -11.12 -23.41
C CYS A 180 14.84 -11.00 -24.94
N LYS A 181 13.82 -11.61 -25.58
CA LYS A 181 13.62 -11.51 -27.04
C LYS A 181 13.40 -10.07 -27.49
N ALA A 182 12.58 -9.30 -26.78
CA ALA A 182 12.30 -7.90 -27.09
C ALA A 182 13.55 -7.02 -26.94
N LEU A 183 14.29 -7.16 -25.84
CA LEU A 183 15.52 -6.42 -25.58
C LEU A 183 16.61 -6.72 -26.62
N LYS A 184 16.69 -7.95 -27.13
CA LYS A 184 17.63 -8.33 -28.18
C LYS A 184 17.42 -7.55 -29.48
N VAL A 185 16.18 -7.23 -29.85
CA VAL A 185 15.87 -6.39 -31.03
C VAL A 185 16.45 -4.98 -30.88
N LEU A 186 16.53 -4.49 -29.64
CA LEU A 186 17.12 -3.19 -29.31
C LEU A 186 18.66 -3.25 -29.13
N GLY A 187 19.28 -4.41 -29.36
CA GLY A 187 20.73 -4.59 -29.24
C GLY A 187 21.21 -4.99 -27.83
N TYR A 188 20.31 -5.25 -26.88
CA TYR A 188 20.67 -5.73 -25.54
C TYR A 188 20.68 -7.26 -25.49
N ASN A 189 21.83 -7.85 -25.15
CA ASN A 189 21.99 -9.31 -25.06
C ASN A 189 21.90 -9.78 -23.60
N PHE A 190 20.70 -9.76 -23.02
CA PHE A 190 20.45 -10.32 -21.69
C PHE A 190 19.98 -11.79 -21.76
N GLY A 191 20.46 -12.63 -20.85
CA GLY A 191 19.83 -13.90 -20.49
C GLY A 191 18.80 -13.73 -19.37
N GLU A 192 18.01 -14.77 -19.11
CA GLU A 192 16.99 -14.72 -18.03
C GLU A 192 17.61 -14.49 -16.65
N ASP A 193 18.73 -15.16 -16.35
CA ASP A 193 19.42 -15.00 -15.07
C ASP A 193 20.06 -13.61 -14.93
N ASP A 194 20.44 -12.97 -16.04
CA ASP A 194 20.91 -11.58 -16.01
C ASP A 194 19.78 -10.64 -15.60
N LEU A 195 18.57 -10.84 -16.13
CA LEU A 195 17.39 -10.05 -15.76
C LEU A 195 16.96 -10.30 -14.31
N ARG A 196 17.03 -11.54 -13.82
CA ARG A 196 16.74 -11.86 -12.41
C ARG A 196 17.70 -11.11 -11.48
N ARG A 197 19.01 -11.26 -11.69
CA ARG A 197 20.04 -10.55 -10.92
C ARG A 197 19.89 -9.03 -11.02
N LEU A 198 19.57 -8.51 -12.21
CA LEU A 198 19.35 -7.08 -12.41
C LEU A 198 18.14 -6.59 -11.60
N GLY A 199 17.04 -7.33 -11.58
CA GLY A 199 15.83 -7.00 -10.82
C GLY A 199 16.09 -6.96 -9.32
N GLU A 200 16.75 -7.99 -8.80
CA GLU A 200 17.19 -8.06 -7.39
C GLU A 200 18.09 -6.88 -7.03
N ARG A 201 19.09 -6.58 -7.88
CA ARG A 201 20.00 -5.43 -7.68
C ARG A 201 19.25 -4.10 -7.68
N ILE A 202 18.28 -3.90 -8.57
CA ILE A 202 17.46 -2.67 -8.58
C ILE A 202 16.65 -2.57 -7.28
N LEU A 203 16.03 -3.67 -6.83
CA LEU A 203 15.23 -3.69 -5.60
C LEU A 203 16.09 -3.37 -4.36
N ARG A 204 17.26 -4.02 -4.25
CA ARG A 204 18.24 -3.75 -3.18
C ARG A 204 18.69 -2.28 -3.20
N ASN A 205 19.04 -1.75 -4.38
CA ASN A 205 19.46 -0.35 -4.51
C ASN A 205 18.37 0.65 -4.11
N LYS A 206 17.12 0.40 -4.46
CA LYS A 206 15.98 1.23 -4.04
C LYS A 206 15.84 1.25 -2.52
N ASN A 207 15.95 0.10 -1.86
CA ASN A 207 15.87 0.03 -0.40
C ASN A 207 17.08 0.67 0.28
N LYS A 208 18.30 0.43 -0.22
CA LYS A 208 19.52 1.09 0.27
C LYS A 208 19.43 2.62 0.16
N PHE A 209 18.85 3.13 -0.94
CA PHE A 209 18.60 4.56 -1.09
C PHE A 209 17.66 5.10 0.00
N LYS A 210 16.58 4.36 0.33
CA LYS A 210 15.68 4.72 1.43
C LYS A 210 16.44 4.75 2.76
N GLU A 211 17.24 3.74 3.06
CA GLU A 211 18.03 3.65 4.30
C GLU A 211 19.02 4.81 4.48
N VAL A 212 19.71 5.20 3.40
CA VAL A 212 20.57 6.39 3.38
C VAL A 212 19.78 7.66 3.73
N GLY A 213 18.50 7.70 3.36
CA GLY A 213 17.56 8.76 3.73
C GLY A 213 16.99 8.66 5.16
N GLY A 214 17.44 7.69 5.97
CA GLY A 214 16.99 7.49 7.35
C GLY A 214 15.76 6.59 7.51
N PHE A 215 15.30 5.93 6.44
CA PHE A 215 14.23 4.93 6.52
C PHE A 215 14.72 3.64 7.19
N SER A 216 13.86 3.00 7.98
CA SER A 216 14.12 1.68 8.57
C SER A 216 12.89 0.79 8.37
N MET A 217 13.05 -0.28 7.58
CA MET A 217 11.98 -1.28 7.36
C MET A 217 11.58 -1.97 8.67
N LEU A 218 12.56 -2.27 9.52
CA LEU A 218 12.34 -2.93 10.81
C LEU A 218 11.64 -2.04 11.84
N ALA A 219 11.59 -0.71 11.62
CA ALA A 219 10.85 0.23 12.46
C ALA A 219 9.39 0.42 12.02
N LEU A 220 8.99 -0.16 10.88
CA LEU A 220 7.61 -0.08 10.41
C LEU A 220 6.68 -0.87 11.31
N LYS A 221 5.44 -0.38 11.43
CA LYS A 221 4.37 -1.05 12.17
C LYS A 221 3.23 -1.39 11.23
N PHE A 222 2.61 -2.53 11.47
CA PHE A 222 1.32 -2.84 10.87
C PHE A 222 0.20 -2.00 11.53
N PRO A 223 -0.82 -1.56 10.78
CA PRO A 223 -2.02 -0.98 11.36
C PRO A 223 -2.71 -1.98 12.30
N LYS A 224 -2.92 -1.62 13.57
CA LYS A 224 -3.47 -2.56 14.58
C LYS A 224 -4.80 -3.19 14.15
N ARG A 225 -5.66 -2.41 13.49
CA ARG A 225 -6.98 -2.86 12.99
C ARG A 225 -6.92 -4.13 12.14
N ILE A 226 -5.83 -4.39 11.42
CA ILE A 226 -5.74 -5.61 10.58
C ILE A 226 -5.73 -6.89 11.42
N PHE A 227 -5.31 -6.80 12.68
CA PHE A 227 -5.29 -7.91 13.64
C PHE A 227 -6.59 -8.06 14.42
N GLU A 228 -7.57 -7.19 14.17
CA GLU A 228 -8.88 -7.19 14.84
C GLU A 228 -10.01 -7.51 13.85
N THR A 229 -9.68 -7.62 12.56
CA THR A 229 -10.62 -7.92 11.48
C THR A 229 -10.24 -9.23 10.80
N THR A 230 -11.19 -10.14 10.66
CA THR A 230 -10.95 -11.43 10.00
C THR A 230 -10.61 -11.26 8.52
N THR A 231 -9.63 -12.03 8.06
CA THR A 231 -9.36 -12.29 6.65
C THR A 231 -10.02 -13.63 6.25
N PRO A 232 -10.00 -14.01 4.96
CA PRO A 232 -10.29 -15.39 4.55
C PRO A 232 -9.46 -16.47 5.26
N PHE A 233 -8.31 -16.13 5.84
CA PHE A 233 -7.46 -17.03 6.65
C PHE A 233 -7.77 -16.97 8.16
N GLY A 234 -8.81 -16.24 8.56
CA GLY A 234 -9.10 -15.95 9.96
C GLY A 234 -8.34 -14.73 10.48
N MET A 235 -8.07 -14.72 11.78
CA MET A 235 -7.31 -13.66 12.43
C MET A 235 -5.82 -13.78 12.08
N LEU A 236 -5.20 -12.65 11.73
CA LEU A 236 -3.78 -12.63 11.40
C LEU A 236 -2.93 -12.73 12.66
N ASP A 237 -1.82 -13.46 12.58
CA ASP A 237 -0.82 -13.54 13.64
C ASP A 237 0.21 -12.41 13.48
N GLU A 238 0.19 -11.46 14.40
CA GLU A 238 1.10 -10.30 14.40
C GLU A 238 2.58 -10.71 14.48
N ASN A 239 2.92 -11.70 15.31
CA ASN A 239 4.30 -12.14 15.46
C ASN A 239 4.82 -12.79 14.17
N MET A 240 3.99 -13.60 13.53
CA MET A 240 4.30 -14.22 12.24
C MET A 240 4.56 -13.16 11.16
N LEU A 241 3.75 -12.10 11.09
CA LEU A 241 3.97 -11.04 10.09
C LEU A 241 5.29 -10.27 10.34
N TYR A 242 5.61 -9.93 11.59
CA TYR A 242 6.89 -9.29 11.90
C TYR A 242 8.10 -10.21 11.67
N GLU A 243 7.95 -11.52 11.85
CA GLU A 243 8.96 -12.49 11.42
C GLU A 243 9.19 -12.41 9.91
N GLY A 244 8.11 -12.37 9.12
CA GLY A 244 8.19 -12.20 7.67
C GLY A 244 8.88 -10.90 7.24
N VAL A 245 8.63 -9.79 7.94
CA VAL A 245 9.33 -8.50 7.69
C VAL A 245 10.83 -8.63 7.94
N LYS A 246 11.23 -9.26 9.06
CA LYS A 246 12.64 -9.48 9.40
C LYS A 246 13.35 -10.33 8.36
N GLU A 247 12.69 -11.38 7.87
CA GLU A 247 13.25 -12.22 6.82
C GLU A 247 13.35 -11.48 5.49
N PHE A 248 12.33 -10.73 5.09
CA PHE A 248 12.37 -9.94 3.86
C PHE A 248 13.53 -8.94 3.88
N TYR A 249 13.72 -8.28 5.03
CA TYR A 249 14.87 -7.40 5.27
C TYR A 249 16.20 -8.17 5.20
N SER A 250 16.31 -9.34 5.83
CA SER A 250 17.52 -10.18 5.75
C SER A 250 17.88 -10.55 4.31
N ILE A 251 16.88 -10.93 3.50
CA ILE A 251 17.07 -11.21 2.07
C ILE A 251 17.58 -9.97 1.35
N LEU A 252 16.99 -8.78 1.58
CA LEU A 252 17.40 -7.50 0.99
C LEU A 252 18.81 -7.02 1.40
N SER A 253 19.24 -7.35 2.62
CA SER A 253 20.53 -6.91 3.16
C SER A 253 21.65 -7.92 2.96
N ALA A 254 21.35 -9.14 2.50
CA ALA A 254 22.37 -10.11 2.13
C ALA A 254 23.33 -9.54 1.07
N GLU A 255 24.63 -9.71 1.27
CA GLU A 255 25.64 -9.40 0.27
C GLU A 255 25.56 -10.44 -0.87
N ASP A 256 25.78 -9.99 -2.11
CA ASP A 256 25.83 -10.85 -3.31
C ASP A 256 27.04 -11.78 -3.30
#